data_AF-A0A382KZF0-F1
#
_entry.id   AF-A0A382KZF0-F1
#
_cell.length_a   1.000
_cell.length_b   1.000
_cell.length_c   1.000
_cell.angle_alpha   90.00
_cell.angle_beta   90.00
_cell.angle_gamma   90.00
#
_symmetry.space_group_name_H-M   'P 1'
#
loop_
_entity.id
_entity.type
_entity.pdbx_description
1 polymer ?
#
loop_
_entity_poly.entity_id
_entity_poly.type
_entity_poly.pdbx_seq_one_letter_code
_entity_poly.pdbx_strand_id
1 'polypeptide(L)' 'ILLAQTNAILRRMEPEDEKIQRHCNFVDRWLEWNSREEIWARTMSSWKNIVGDEDPFLFYLDEESRSRLESSADELQDY' A
#
# COMPACT_ATOMS: atom_id res chain seq x y z
N ILE A 1 3.05 -1.53 -5.02
CA ILE A 1 3.08 -0.12 -5.52
C ILE A 1 2.51 0.03 -6.92
N LEU A 2 3.08 -0.63 -7.94
CA LEU A 2 2.61 -0.45 -9.34
C LEU A 2 1.11 -0.71 -9.50
N LEU A 3 0.59 -1.80 -8.92
CA LEU A 3 -0.85 -2.08 -8.97
C LEU A 3 -1.69 -0.96 -8.36
N ALA A 4 -1.27 -0.41 -7.22
CA ALA A 4 -1.97 0.69 -6.57
C ALA A 4 -2.00 1.92 -7.47
N GLN A 5 -0.84 2.35 -7.98
CA GLN A 5 -0.72 3.49 -8.88
C GLN A 5 -1.59 3.32 -10.13
N THR A 6 -1.54 2.14 -10.77
CA THR A 6 -2.37 1.82 -11.93
C THR A 6 -3.86 1.84 -11.59
N ASN A 7 -4.25 1.32 -10.41
CA ASN A 7 -5.63 1.34 -9.94
C ASN A 7 -6.15 2.78 -9.76
N ALA A 8 -5.34 3.66 -9.18
CA ALA A 8 -5.67 5.07 -9.00
C ALA A 8 -5.77 5.82 -10.32
N ILE A 9 -4.89 5.54 -11.28
CA ILE A 9 -4.96 6.10 -12.63
C ILE A 9 -6.27 5.67 -13.30
N LEU A 10 -6.57 4.36 -13.31
CA LEU A 10 -7.78 3.82 -13.92
C LEU A 10 -9.04 4.44 -13.30
N ARG A 11 -9.10 4.54 -11.96
CA ARG A 11 -10.20 5.17 -11.23
C ARG A 11 -10.44 6.62 -11.67
N ARG A 12 -9.38 7.38 -11.93
CA ARG A 12 -9.44 8.80 -12.35
C ARG A 12 -9.78 8.97 -13.82
N MET A 13 -9.37 8.02 -14.67
CA MET A 13 -9.68 8.05 -16.10
C MET A 13 -11.16 7.80 -16.37
N GLU A 14 -11.79 6.95 -15.57
CA GLU A 14 -13.17 6.50 -15.78
C GLU A 14 -14.04 6.73 -14.52
N PRO A 15 -14.28 8.00 -14.11
CA PRO A 15 -14.96 8.33 -12.86
C PRO A 15 -16.44 7.92 -12.84
N GLU A 16 -17.12 7.92 -13.99
CA GLU A 16 -18.56 7.64 -14.11
C GLU A 16 -18.88 6.16 -14.44
N ASP A 17 -17.88 5.32 -14.72
CA ASP A 17 -18.11 3.89 -15.01
C ASP A 17 -18.20 3.10 -13.70
N GLU A 18 -19.43 2.76 -13.30
CA GLU A 18 -19.72 2.00 -12.07
C GLU A 18 -19.00 0.65 -11.99
N LYS A 19 -18.80 -0.03 -13.14
CA LYS A 19 -18.12 -1.33 -13.17
C LYS A 19 -16.64 -1.14 -12.90
N ILE A 20 -16.02 -0.15 -13.52
CA ILE A 20 -14.61 0.19 -13.28
C ILE A 20 -14.41 0.63 -11.82
N GLN A 21 -15.28 1.50 -11.30
CA GLN A 21 -15.22 1.92 -9.90
C GLN A 21 -15.35 0.73 -8.94
N ARG A 22 -16.24 -0.22 -9.21
CA ARG A 22 -16.39 -1.46 -8.42
C ARG A 22 -15.11 -2.30 -8.42
N HIS A 23 -14.45 -2.46 -9.57
CA HIS A 23 -13.18 -3.20 -9.65
C HIS A 23 -12.07 -2.46 -8.90
N CYS A 24 -11.99 -1.13 -9.03
CA CYS A 24 -11.01 -0.34 -8.31
C CYS A 24 -11.20 -0.46 -6.78
N ASN A 25 -12.45 -0.45 -6.30
CA ASN A 25 -12.77 -0.65 -4.88
C ASN A 25 -12.34 -2.03 -4.37
N PHE A 26 -12.42 -3.07 -5.22
CA PHE A 26 -11.91 -4.39 -4.84
C PHE A 26 -10.39 -4.39 -4.67
N VAL A 27 -9.67 -3.78 -5.60
CA VAL A 27 -8.20 -3.67 -5.54
C VAL A 27 -7.76 -2.87 -4.31
N ASP A 28 -8.45 -1.78 -3.97
CA ASP A 28 -8.10 -0.98 -2.78
C ASP A 28 -8.25 -1.80 -1.50
N ARG A 29 -9.35 -2.55 -1.33
CA ARG A 29 -9.51 -3.46 -0.18
C ARG A 29 -8.46 -4.56 -0.16
N TRP A 30 -8.06 -5.07 -1.32
CA TRP A 30 -7.01 -6.08 -1.41
C TRP A 30 -5.65 -5.51 -0.98
N LEU A 31 -5.32 -4.29 -1.43
CA LEU A 31 -4.08 -3.61 -1.05
C LEU A 31 -4.03 -3.27 0.44
N GLU A 32 -5.15 -2.85 1.01
CA GLU A 32 -5.33 -2.62 2.45
C GLU A 32 -5.19 -3.92 3.26
N TRP A 33 -5.68 -5.05 2.75
CA TRP A 33 -5.45 -6.33 3.40
C TRP A 33 -3.96 -6.72 3.35
N ASN A 34 -3.29 -6.53 2.21
CA ASN A 34 -1.87 -6.86 2.09
C ASN A 34 -0.98 -6.06 3.05
N SER A 35 -1.35 -4.82 3.41
CA SER A 35 -0.59 -4.04 4.41
C SER A 35 -0.63 -4.61 5.83
N ARG A 36 -1.44 -5.63 6.08
CA ARG A 36 -1.52 -6.33 7.36
C ARG A 36 -0.70 -7.61 7.39
N GLU A 37 -0.24 -8.07 6.23
CA GLU A 37 0.51 -9.30 6.11
C GLU A 37 2.00 -9.05 6.34
N GLU A 38 2.67 -9.94 7.08
CA GLU A 38 4.08 -9.81 7.48
C GLU A 38 5.02 -9.59 6.29
N ILE A 39 4.73 -10.21 5.14
CA ILE A 39 5.53 -10.06 3.92
C ILE A 39 5.62 -8.60 3.46
N TRP A 40 4.59 -7.80 3.73
CA TRP A 40 4.57 -6.39 3.39
C TRP A 40 5.39 -5.57 4.36
N ALA A 41 5.30 -5.84 5.66
CA ALA A 41 6.19 -5.24 6.66
C ALA A 41 7.67 -5.54 6.36
N ARG A 42 8.00 -6.78 5.97
CA ARG A 42 9.37 -7.17 5.52
C ARG A 42 9.82 -6.43 4.28
N THR A 43 8.91 -6.20 3.33
CA THR A 43 9.21 -5.46 2.10
C THR A 43 9.53 -4.00 2.43
N MET A 44 8.74 -3.35 3.29
CA MET A 44 8.99 -1.97 3.72
C MET A 44 10.31 -1.86 4.49
N SER A 45 10.54 -2.76 5.46
CA SER A 45 11.80 -2.84 6.22
C SER A 45 13.02 -3.00 5.31
N SER A 46 12.93 -3.88 4.30
CA SER A 46 13.98 -4.07 3.29
C SER A 46 14.20 -2.81 2.45
N TRP A 47 13.12 -2.09 2.11
CA TRP A 47 13.21 -0.85 1.37
C TRP A 47 13.96 0.23 2.13
N LYS A 48 13.59 0.48 3.40
CA LYS A 48 14.30 1.41 4.28
C LYS A 48 15.80 1.09 4.34
N ASN A 49 16.13 -0.19 4.52
CA ASN A 49 17.52 -0.64 4.64
C ASN A 49 18.33 -0.53 3.34
N ILE A 50 17.71 -0.79 2.18
CA ILE A 50 18.41 -0.82 0.88
C ILE A 50 18.46 0.57 0.24
N VAL A 51 17.35 1.30 0.28
CA VAL A 51 17.19 2.59 -0.41
C VAL A 51 17.64 3.75 0.49
N GLY A 52 17.55 3.60 1.81
CA GLY A 52 18.00 4.62 2.76
C GLY A 52 17.17 5.91 2.74
N ASP A 53 15.96 5.84 2.19
CA ASP A 53 15.01 6.96 2.08
C ASP A 53 13.68 6.56 2.73
N GLU A 54 12.83 7.55 3.01
CA GLU A 54 11.51 7.32 3.56
C GLU A 54 10.66 6.45 2.63
N ASP A 55 9.83 5.62 3.27
CA ASP A 55 8.99 4.66 2.60
C ASP A 55 8.17 5.29 1.48
N PRO A 56 7.96 4.58 0.36
CA PRO A 56 7.15 5.10 -0.74
C PRO A 56 5.74 5.44 -0.25
N PHE A 57 5.27 6.65 -0.55
CA PHE A 57 3.96 7.12 -0.10
C PHE A 57 2.81 6.19 -0.57
N LEU A 58 2.22 5.46 0.37
CA LEU A 58 1.16 4.49 0.14
C LEU A 58 -0.22 5.17 0.22
N PHE A 59 -0.55 5.98 -0.78
CA PHE A 59 -1.77 6.82 -0.83
C PHE A 59 -3.11 6.08 -0.66
N TYR A 60 -3.13 4.76 -0.83
CA TYR A 60 -4.31 3.91 -0.74
C TYR A 60 -4.56 3.41 0.70
N LEU A 61 -3.62 3.65 1.62
CA LEU A 61 -3.76 3.35 3.04
C LEU A 61 -4.18 4.61 3.79
N ASP A 62 -5.09 4.47 4.73
CA ASP A 62 -5.38 5.51 5.70
C ASP A 62 -4.20 5.70 6.69
N GLU A 63 -4.29 6.74 7.51
CA GLU A 63 -3.22 7.10 8.47
C GLU A 63 -2.93 5.96 9.45
N GLU A 64 -3.99 5.28 9.93
CA GLU A 64 -3.89 4.18 10.89
C GLU A 64 -3.16 2.98 10.29
N SER A 65 -3.55 2.56 9.09
CA SER A 65 -2.93 1.43 8.39
C SER A 65 -1.50 1.73 7.95
N ARG A 66 -1.15 2.98 7.63
CA ARG A 66 0.24 3.39 7.40
C ARG A 66 1.07 3.29 8.67
N SER A 67 0.62 3.91 9.76
CA SER A 67 1.33 3.88 11.04
C SER A 67 1.54 2.45 11.56
N ARG A 68 0.53 1.58 11.42
CA ARG A 68 0.66 0.16 11.77
C ARG A 68 1.73 -0.55 10.92
N LEU A 69 1.71 -0.36 9.60
CA LEU A 69 2.67 -1.00 8.70
C LEU A 69 4.10 -0.52 8.99
N GLU A 70 4.29 0.78 9.23
CA GLU A 70 5.58 1.37 9.62
C GLU A 70 6.09 0.76 10.92
N SER A 71 5.24 0.68 11.94
CA SER A 71 5.58 0.09 13.24
C SER A 71 5.98 -1.38 13.10
N SER A 72 5.22 -2.17 12.33
CA SER A 72 5.54 -3.58 12.05
C SER A 72 6.83 -3.75 11.25
N ALA A 73 7.17 -2.81 10.36
CA ALA A 73 8.41 -2.84 9.60
C ALA A 73 9.62 -2.52 10.50
N ASP A 74 9.46 -1.58 11.44
CA ASP A 74 10.50 -1.18 12.39
C ASP A 74 10.76 -2.30 13.43
N GLU A 75 9.72 -2.95 13.96
CA GLU A 75 9.87 -4.12 14.85
C GLU A 75 10.64 -5.28 14.21
N LEU A 76 10.58 -5.42 12.88
CA LEU A 76 11.34 -6.43 12.13
C LEU A 76 12.81 -6.07 11.95
N GLN A 77 13.23 -4.81 12.11
CA GLN A 77 14.64 -4.39 12.05
C GLN A 77 15.41 -4.71 13.34
N ASP A 78 14.69 -4.91 14.45
CA ASP A 78 15.29 -5.19 15.77
C ASP A 78 15.71 -6.67 15.97
N TYR A 79 15.62 -7.51 14.92
CA TYR A 79 16.00 -8.93 14.90
C TYR A 79 17.09 -9.23 13.86
#